data_AF-A0A382A4U9-F1
#
_entry.id   AF-A0A382A4U9-F1
#
_cell.length_a   1.000
_cell.length_b   1.000
_cell.length_c   1.000
_cell.angle_alpha   90.00
_cell.angle_beta   90.00
_cell.angle_gamma   90.00
#
_symmetry.space_group_name_H-M   'P 1'
#
loop_
_entity.id
_entity.type
_entity.pdbx_description
1 polymer ?
#
loop_
_entity_poly.entity_id
_entity_poly.type
_entity_poly.pdbx_seq_one_letter_code
_entity_poly.pdbx_strand_id
1 'polypeptide(L)' 'LFLIFYGFFRFIIEFIRVPDSQLGYLAFEWLTMGQLLSFPMFVIGLYLFYRSYYSEKKL' A
#
# COMPACT_ATOMS: atom_id res chain seq x y z
N LEU A 1 -9.66 -3.30 7.40
CA LEU A 1 -9.96 -1.88 7.10
C LEU A 1 -8.75 -0.97 7.24
N PHE A 2 -8.11 -0.88 8.41
CA PHE A 2 -6.95 0.01 8.66
C PHE A 2 -5.83 -0.14 7.63
N LEU A 3 -5.35 -1.37 7.38
CA LEU A 3 -4.27 -1.66 6.42
C LEU A 3 -4.60 -1.19 4.99
N ILE A 4 -5.87 -1.31 4.58
CA ILE A 4 -6.34 -0.90 3.25
C ILE A 4 -6.27 0.62 3.13
N PHE A 5 -6.94 1.35 4.03
CA PHE A 5 -6.98 2.80 3.97
C PHE A 5 -5.60 3.43 4.17
N TYR A 6 -4.84 2.94 5.15
CA TYR A 6 -3.49 3.45 5.42
C TYR A 6 -2.54 3.20 4.24
N GLY A 7 -2.52 1.98 3.69
CA GLY A 7 -1.69 1.66 2.52
C GLY A 7 -2.09 2.47 1.28
N PHE A 8 -3.39 2.67 1.06
CA PHE A 8 -3.92 3.43 -0.06
C PHE A 8 -3.57 4.92 0.02
N PHE A 9 -3.88 5.59 1.13
CA PHE A 9 -3.57 7.01 1.29
C PHE A 9 -2.06 7.26 1.29
N ARG A 10 -1.27 6.38 1.91
CA ARG A 10 0.19 6.48 1.90
C ARG A 10 0.77 6.36 0.50
N PHE A 11 0.25 5.44 -0.33
CA PHE A 11 0.66 5.32 -1.73
C PHE A 11 0.39 6.60 -2.53
N ILE A 12 -0.78 7.24 -2.33
CA ILE A 12 -1.14 8.50 -3.00
C ILE A 12 -0.22 9.66 -2.57
N ILE A 13 -0.01 9.84 -1.26
CA ILE A 13 0.81 10.92 -0.73
C ILE A 13 2.25 10.83 -1.24
N GLU A 14 2.73 9.61 -1.42
CA GLU A 14 4.09 9.34 -1.88
C GLU A 14 4.35 9.80 -3.33
N PHE A 15 3.33 10.02 -4.16
CA PHE A 15 3.51 10.65 -5.49
C PHE A 15 3.78 12.16 -5.42
N ILE A 16 3.32 12.82 -4.37
CA ILE A 16 3.52 14.26 -4.15
C ILE A 16 4.80 14.49 -3.35
N ARG A 17 5.24 13.47 -2.62
CA ARG A 17 6.43 13.52 -1.80
C ARG A 17 7.69 13.45 -2.67
N VAL A 18 8.67 14.29 -2.35
CA VAL A 18 10.00 14.21 -2.95
C VAL A 18 10.71 12.96 -2.40
N PRO A 19 11.28 12.09 -3.27
CA PRO A 19 12.03 10.93 -2.80
C PRO A 19 13.28 11.36 -2.03
N ASP A 20 13.63 10.60 -1.00
CA ASP A 20 14.80 10.90 -0.18
C ASP A 20 16.08 10.89 -1.04
N SER A 21 16.92 11.91 -0.83
CA SER A 21 18.11 12.21 -1.65
C SER A 21 19.16 11.09 -1.68
N GLN A 22 19.16 10.18 -0.70
CA GLN A 22 20.08 9.04 -0.66
C GLN A 22 19.62 7.82 -1.48
N LEU A 23 18.31 7.63 -1.63
CA LEU A 23 17.75 6.47 -2.35
C LEU A 23 17.28 6.84 -3.76
N GLY A 24 16.90 8.11 -3.98
CA GLY A 24 16.33 8.57 -5.24
C GLY A 24 15.07 7.80 -5.61
N TYR A 25 14.81 7.70 -6.92
CA TYR A 25 13.77 6.80 -7.45
C TYR A 25 14.36 5.41 -7.65
N LEU A 26 13.69 4.39 -7.11
CA LEU A 26 14.15 2.99 -7.15
C LEU A 26 13.97 2.35 -8.52
N ALA A 27 12.87 2.67 -9.22
CA ALA A 27 12.57 2.12 -10.52
C ALA A 27 11.86 3.15 -11.41
N PHE A 28 12.31 3.24 -12.67
CA PHE A 28 11.66 4.01 -13.74
C PHE A 28 11.40 5.51 -13.42
N GLU A 29 12.13 6.11 -12.49
CA GLU A 29 11.96 7.50 -12.05
C GLU A 29 10.58 7.86 -11.47
N TRP A 30 9.76 6.87 -11.12
CA TRP A 30 8.45 7.09 -10.49
C TRP A 30 8.23 6.26 -9.22
N LEU A 31 8.97 5.16 -9.05
CA LEU A 31 8.80 4.27 -7.91
C LEU A 31 9.65 4.73 -6.72
N THR A 32 9.01 5.05 -5.60
CA THR A 32 9.71 5.37 -4.33
C THR A 32 9.69 4.18 -3.36
N MET A 33 10.57 4.21 -2.35
CA MET A 33 10.61 3.18 -1.32
C MET A 33 9.29 3.12 -0.52
N GLY A 34 8.66 4.28 -0.31
CA GLY A 34 7.36 4.36 0.35
C GLY A 34 6.25 3.66 -0.43
N GLN A 35 6.23 3.76 -1.76
CA GLN A 35 5.27 3.05 -2.61
C GLN A 35 5.47 1.54 -2.55
N LEU A 36 6.73 1.09 -2.64
CA LEU A 36 7.07 -0.33 -2.56
C LEU A 36 6.65 -0.98 -1.24
N LEU A 37 6.76 -0.26 -0.12
CA LEU A 37 6.33 -0.74 1.19
C LEU A 37 4.80 -0.65 1.38
N SER A 38 4.15 0.36 0.80
CA SER A 38 2.70 0.60 0.98
C SER A 38 1.84 -0.36 0.15
N PHE A 39 2.31 -0.75 -1.03
CA PHE A 39 1.62 -1.69 -1.92
C PHE A 39 1.34 -3.07 -1.28
N PRO A 40 2.33 -3.78 -0.70
CA PRO A 40 2.08 -5.07 -0.05
C PRO A 40 1.19 -4.92 1.19
N MET A 41 1.29 -3.81 1.94
CA MET A 41 0.36 -3.55 3.05
C MET A 41 -1.10 -3.42 2.58
N PHE A 42 -1.33 -2.71 1.47
CA PHE A 42 -2.66 -2.59 0.86
C PHE A 42 -3.20 -3.95 0.39
N VAL A 43 -2.37 -4.74 -0.31
CA VAL A 43 -2.72 -6.08 -0.80
C VAL A 43 -3.06 -7.04 0.35
N ILE A 44 -2.24 -7.07 1.40
CA ILE A 44 -2.51 -7.87 2.61
C ILE A 44 -3.81 -7.43 3.28
N GLY A 45 -4.04 -6.12 3.37
CA GLY A 45 -5.28 -5.56 3.90
C GLY A 45 -6.52 -6.05 3.13
N LEU A 46 -6.48 -6.03 1.80
CA LEU A 46 -7.56 -6.52 0.94
C LEU A 46 -7.77 -8.03 1.08
N TYR A 47 -6.68 -8.81 1.14
CA TYR A 47 -6.75 -10.26 1.33
C TYR A 47 -7.44 -10.63 2.65
N LEU A 48 -7.07 -9.98 3.75
CA LEU A 48 -7.69 -10.20 5.06
C LEU A 48 -9.17 -9.80 5.06
N PHE A 49 -9.52 -8.69 4.41
CA PHE A 49 -10.91 -8.24 4.28
C PHE A 49 -11.76 -9.24 3.49
N TYR A 50 -11.26 -9.71 2.35
CA TYR A 50 -11.94 -10.71 1.52
C TYR A 50 -12.15 -12.03 2.28
N ARG A 51 -11.12 -12.51 3.00
CA ARG A 51 -11.24 -13.71 3.85
C ARG A 51 -12.28 -13.54 4.95
N SER A 52 -12.32 -12.39 5.60
CA SER A 52 -13.33 -12.09 6.64
C SER A 52 -14.73 -12.13 6.06
N TYR A 53 -14.95 -11.50 4.91
CA TYR A 53 -16.26 -11.45 4.26
C TYR A 53 -16.74 -12.84 3.83
N TYR A 54 -15.83 -13.69 3.37
CA TYR A 54 -16.14 -15.07 3.01
C TYR A 54 -16.42 -15.96 4.24
N SER A 55 -15.76 -15.69 5.37
CA SER A 55 -16.02 -16.40 6.62
C SER A 55 -17.40 -16.09 7.19
N GLU A 56 -17.87 -14.84 7.04
CA GLU A 56 -19.17 -14.40 7.56
C GLU A 56 -20.34 -14.97 6.74
N LYS A 57 -20.19 -15.09 5.41
CA LYS A 57 -21.20 -15.73 4.53
C LYS A 57 -21.34 -17.24 4.68
N LYS A 58 -20.47 -17.89 5.46
CA LYS A 58 -20.46 -19.34 5.67
C LYS A 58 -21.21 -19.77 6.95
N LEU A 59 -21.72 -18.80 7.74
CA LEU A 59 -22.65 -18.99 8.84
C LEU A 59 -24.09 -18.69 8.38
#